data_AF-A0A946WGE6-F1
#
_entry.id   AF-A0A946WGE6-F1
#
_cell.length_a   1.000
_cell.length_b   1.000
_cell.length_c   1.000
_cell.angle_alpha   90.00
_cell.angle_beta   90.00
_cell.angle_gamma   90.00
#
_symmetry.space_group_name_H-M   'P 1'
#
loop_
_entity.id
_entity.type
_entity.pdbx_description
1 polymer ?
#
loop_
_entity_poly.entity_id
_entity_poly.type
_entity_poly.pdbx_seq_one_letter_code
_entity_poly.pdbx_strand_id
1 'polypeptide(L)'
;MTKTYLKYRTRITFLAGIILLAWAGLCIRLFQVQVLNGEQYQLAVIKQSQKKQNLPANRGNIFDREDRPFTRNIIHYTLSVNPGKVTDKIGLATAISDRTGHP
;
A
#
# COMPACT_ATOMS: atom_id res chain seq x y z
N MET A 1 -39.97 40.49 -4.90
CA MET A 1 -38.63 40.82 -4.35
C MET A 1 -38.81 41.75 -3.16
N THR A 2 -38.38 41.33 -1.97
CA THR A 2 -38.39 42.19 -0.77
C THR A 2 -37.38 43.32 -0.90
N LYS A 3 -37.70 44.54 -0.44
CA LYS A 3 -36.81 45.72 -0.55
C LYS A 3 -35.42 45.48 0.05
N THR A 4 -35.31 44.59 1.04
CA THR A 4 -34.07 44.14 1.66
C THR A 4 -33.13 43.43 0.67
N TYR A 5 -33.67 42.59 -0.22
CA TYR A 5 -32.89 41.89 -1.24
C TYR A 5 -32.21 42.86 -2.20
N LEU A 6 -32.93 43.87 -2.68
CA LEU A 6 -32.40 44.87 -3.61
C LEU A 6 -31.23 45.66 -3.01
N LYS A 7 -31.25 45.93 -1.70
CA LYS A 7 -30.19 46.65 -0.98
C LYS A 7 -28.88 45.84 -0.86
N TYR A 8 -28.96 44.53 -0.68
CA TYR A 8 -27.79 43.66 -0.49
C TYR A 8 -27.37 42.89 -1.75
N ARG A 9 -28.18 42.91 -2.81
CA ARG A 9 -27.97 42.18 -4.07
C ARG A 9 -26.54 42.33 -4.59
N THR A 10 -26.02 43.55 -4.68
CA THR A 10 -24.67 43.81 -5.21
C THR A 10 -23.57 43.14 -4.39
N ARG A 11 -23.66 43.20 -3.06
CA ARG A 11 -22.67 42.58 -2.15
C ARG A 11 -22.72 41.06 -2.24
N ILE A 12 -23.93 40.50 -2.31
CA ILE A 12 -24.15 39.04 -2.44
C ILE A 12 -23.64 38.55 -3.80
N THR A 13 -23.93 39.24 -4.89
CA THR A 13 -23.45 38.88 -6.23
C THR A 13 -21.93 38.99 -6.33
N PHE A 14 -21.33 40.00 -5.72
CA PHE A 14 -19.87 40.14 -5.66
C PHE A 14 -19.22 38.98 -4.88
N LEU A 15 -19.76 38.64 -3.71
CA LEU A 15 -19.27 37.51 -2.91
C LEU A 15 -19.44 36.19 -3.65
N ALA A 16 -20.58 35.96 -4.29
CA ALA A 16 -20.83 34.79 -5.11
C ALA A 16 -19.83 34.70 -6.28
N GLY A 17 -19.50 35.83 -6.92
CA GLY A 17 -18.48 35.91 -7.96
C GLY A 17 -17.11 35.47 -7.46
N ILE A 18 -16.68 35.94 -6.29
CA ILE A 18 -15.41 35.52 -5.67
C ILE A 18 -15.40 34.01 -5.40
N ILE A 19 -16.48 33.47 -4.83
CA ILE A 19 -16.59 32.04 -4.54
C ILE A 19 -16.51 31.21 -5.83
N LEU A 20 -17.20 31.63 -6.88
CA LEU A 20 -17.16 30.96 -8.19
C LEU A 20 -15.77 31.01 -8.82
N LEU A 21 -15.07 32.14 -8.71
CA LEU A 21 -13.69 32.26 -9.19
C LEU A 21 -12.73 31.35 -8.42
N ALA A 22 -12.86 31.27 -7.10
CA ALA A 22 -12.08 30.35 -6.27
C ALA A 22 -12.35 28.89 -6.66
N TRP A 23 -13.62 28.55 -6.90
CA TRP A 23 -14.01 27.20 -7.33
C TRP A 23 -13.45 26.85 -8.71
N ALA A 24 -13.50 27.79 -9.67
CA ALA A 24 -12.90 27.62 -10.98
C ALA A 24 -11.37 27.39 -10.88
N GLY A 25 -10.69 28.14 -10.00
CA GLY A 25 -9.27 27.94 -9.72
C GLY A 25 -8.95 26.53 -9.19
N LEU A 26 -9.78 26.02 -8.27
CA LEU A 26 -9.65 24.65 -7.77
C LEU A 26 -9.87 23.60 -8.86
N CYS A 27 -10.88 23.78 -9.73
CA CYS A 27 -11.11 22.89 -10.87
C CYS A 27 -9.92 22.85 -11.82
N ILE A 28 -9.33 24.01 -12.14
CA ILE A 28 -8.12 24.08 -12.98
C ILE A 28 -6.96 23.34 -12.30
N ARG A 29 -6.76 23.55 -11.00
CA ARG A 29 -5.71 22.86 -10.25
C ARG A 29 -5.90 21.34 -10.25
N LEU A 30 -7.13 20.88 -10.08
CA LEU A 30 -7.48 19.47 -10.10
C LEU A 30 -7.25 18.87 -11.50
N PHE A 31 -7.61 19.59 -12.56
CA PHE A 31 -7.30 19.19 -13.94
C PHE A 31 -5.79 19.07 -14.19
N GLN A 32 -4.99 20.01 -13.68
CA GLN A 32 -3.52 19.92 -13.78
C GLN A 32 -2.99 18.64 -13.09
N VAL A 33 -3.47 18.33 -11.89
CA VAL A 33 -3.00 17.16 -11.14
C VAL A 33 -3.45 15.86 -11.80
N GLN A 34 -4.71 15.76 -12.21
CA GLN A 34 -5.30 14.52 -12.70
C GLN A 34 -5.01 14.25 -14.18
N VAL A 35 -5.07 15.27 -15.04
CA VAL A 35 -4.97 15.11 -16.48
C VAL A 35 -3.55 15.39 -16.97
N LEU A 36 -2.98 16.55 -16.61
CA LEU A 36 -1.64 16.92 -17.11
C LEU A 36 -0.52 16.12 -16.42
N ASN A 37 -0.63 15.91 -15.11
CA ASN A 37 0.38 15.20 -14.32
C ASN A 37 -0.03 13.77 -13.91
N GLY A 38 -1.17 13.28 -14.42
CA GLY A 38 -1.76 12.01 -13.98
C GLY A 38 -0.82 10.83 -14.16
N GLU A 39 -0.17 10.73 -15.32
CA GLU A 39 0.77 9.65 -15.64
C GLU A 39 1.96 9.63 -14.67
N GLN A 40 2.55 10.80 -14.37
CA GLN A 40 3.67 10.92 -13.45
C GLN A 40 3.30 10.38 -12.06
N TYR A 41 2.14 10.78 -11.52
CA TYR A 41 1.70 10.33 -10.20
C TYR A 41 1.31 8.85 -10.21
N GLN A 42 0.74 8.34 -11.30
CA GLN A 42 0.44 6.93 -11.46
C GLN A 42 1.72 6.07 -11.43
N LEU A 43 2.77 6.49 -12.15
CA LEU A 43 4.06 5.79 -12.13
C LEU A 43 4.72 5.80 -10.74
N ALA A 44 4.62 6.92 -10.02
CA ALA A 44 5.11 7.01 -8.65
C ALA A 44 4.40 6.01 -7.72
N VAL A 45 3.07 5.92 -7.84
CA VAL A 45 2.25 4.97 -7.07
C VAL A 45 2.60 3.53 -7.44
N ILE A 46 2.71 3.20 -8.73
CA ILE A 46 3.08 1.84 -9.17
C ILE A 46 4.46 1.47 -8.61
N LYS A 47 5.44 2.35 -8.70
CA LYS A 47 6.79 2.11 -8.15
C LYS A 47 6.78 1.90 -6.63
N GLN A 48 5.93 2.62 -5.90
CA GLN A 48 5.84 2.50 -4.45
C GLN A 48 5.05 1.26 -4.01
N SER A 49 3.97 0.92 -4.72
CA SER A 49 3.03 -0.14 -4.34
C SER A 49 3.43 -1.51 -4.88
N GLN A 50 4.04 -1.56 -6.06
CA GLN A 50 4.43 -2.80 -6.70
C GLN A 50 5.91 -3.07 -6.46
N LYS A 51 6.19 -4.12 -5.69
CA LYS A 51 7.52 -4.69 -5.57
C LYS A 51 7.59 -5.94 -6.43
N LYS A 52 8.45 -5.95 -7.46
CA LYS A 52 8.79 -7.19 -8.16
C LYS A 52 9.65 -8.03 -7.21
N GLN A 53 9.13 -9.21 -6.85
CA GLN A 53 9.89 -10.21 -6.11
C GLN A 53 10.23 -11.34 -7.07
N ASN A 54 11.53 -11.59 -7.25
CA ASN A 54 11.97 -12.75 -8.01
C ASN A 54 11.68 -14.00 -7.18
N LEU A 55 10.89 -14.91 -7.75
CA LEU A 55 10.62 -16.20 -7.15
C LEU A 55 11.67 -17.20 -7.69
N PRO A 56 12.52 -17.78 -6.84
CA PRO A 56 13.49 -18.77 -7.29
C PRO A 56 12.77 -20.01 -7.84
N ALA A 57 13.30 -20.59 -8.90
CA ALA A 57 12.78 -21.84 -9.43
C ALA A 57 13.12 -23.01 -8.47
N ASN A 58 12.19 -23.96 -8.35
CA ASN A 58 12.46 -25.19 -7.62
C ASN A 58 13.49 -26.04 -8.38
N ARG A 59 14.44 -26.62 -7.66
CA ARG A 59 15.44 -27.53 -8.22
C ARG A 59 14.74 -28.82 -8.71
N GLY A 60 15.20 -29.40 -9.82
CA GLY A 60 14.78 -30.74 -10.23
C GLY A 60 15.25 -31.83 -9.24
N ASN A 61 14.41 -32.85 -9.04
CA ASN A 61 14.79 -34.03 -8.24
C ASN A 61 15.74 -34.93 -9.04
N ILE A 62 16.69 -35.55 -8.34
CA ILE A 62 17.59 -36.57 -8.88
C ILE A 62 17.04 -37.95 -8.51
N PHE A 63 16.99 -38.83 -9.50
CA PHE A 63 16.52 -40.21 -9.36
C PHE A 63 17.65 -41.20 -9.70
N ASP A 64 17.60 -42.36 -9.06
CA ASP A 64 18.41 -43.51 -9.42
C ASP A 64 17.89 -44.16 -10.72
N ARG A 65 18.61 -45.14 -11.27
CA ARG A 65 18.26 -45.89 -12.49
C ARG A 65 16.90 -46.59 -12.42
N GLU A 66 16.48 -46.94 -11.20
CA GLU A 66 15.17 -47.55 -10.90
C GLU A 66 14.09 -46.52 -10.55
N ASP A 67 14.26 -45.25 -10.94
CA ASP A 67 13.34 -44.13 -10.67
C ASP A 67 13.07 -43.85 -9.19
N ARG A 68 14.00 -44.24 -8.31
CA ARG A 68 13.90 -43.96 -6.88
C ARG A 68 14.47 -42.59 -6.57
N PRO A 69 13.74 -41.71 -5.84
CA PRO A 69 14.20 -40.36 -5.56
C PRO A 69 15.38 -40.35 -4.58
N PHE A 70 16.51 -39.81 -5.01
CA PHE A 70 17.68 -39.56 -4.15
C PHE A 70 17.59 -38.20 -3.44
N THR A 71 16.89 -37.24 -4.05
CA THR A 71 16.66 -35.90 -3.49
C THR A 71 15.19 -35.53 -3.49
N ARG A 72 14.78 -34.66 -2.57
CA ARG A 72 13.43 -34.08 -2.53
C ARG A 72 13.49 -32.61 -2.15
N ASN A 73 12.62 -31.79 -2.74
CA ASN A 73 12.38 -30.44 -2.27
C ASN A 73 11.41 -30.49 -1.08
N ILE A 74 11.82 -29.94 0.06
CA ILE A 74 10.99 -29.84 1.27
C ILE A 74 10.78 -28.36 1.56
N ILE A 75 9.53 -27.99 1.83
CA ILE A 75 9.21 -26.63 2.28
C ILE A 75 9.65 -26.52 3.74
N HIS A 76 10.54 -25.57 4.02
CA HIS A 76 11.02 -25.28 5.37
C HIS A 76 10.55 -23.89 5.80
N TYR A 77 10.02 -23.79 7.01
CA TYR A 77 9.60 -22.53 7.61
C TYR A 77 10.59 -22.15 8.70
N THR A 78 11.16 -20.95 8.62
CA THR A 78 12.02 -20.38 9.65
C THR A 78 11.29 -19.26 10.35
N LEU A 79 11.11 -19.38 11.66
CA LEU A 79 10.51 -18.33 12.49
C LEU A 79 11.62 -17.41 13.02
N SER A 80 11.49 -16.11 12.80
CA SER A 80 12.45 -15.11 13.25
C SER A 80 11.73 -13.98 13.96
N VAL A 81 12.24 -13.58 15.12
CA VAL A 81 11.68 -12.48 15.93
C VAL A 81 12.79 -11.51 16.34
N ASN A 82 12.47 -10.22 16.43
CA ASN A 82 13.37 -9.22 17.01
C ASN A 82 13.12 -9.15 18.54
N PRO A 83 14.07 -9.58 19.39
CA PRO A 83 13.86 -9.62 20.84
C PRO A 83 13.61 -8.24 21.48
N GLY A 84 14.07 -7.16 20.85
CA GLY A 84 13.85 -5.79 21.35
C GLY A 84 12.41 -5.30 21.24
N LYS A 85 11.57 -5.98 20.44
CA LYS A 85 10.14 -5.67 20.26
C LYS A 85 9.22 -6.63 21.01
N VAL A 86 9.77 -7.51 21.84
CA VAL A 86 9.03 -8.54 22.57
C VAL A 86 8.94 -8.15 24.04
N THR A 87 7.71 -8.00 24.53
CA THR A 87 7.42 -7.67 25.93
C THR A 87 7.77 -8.84 26.86
N ASP A 88 7.26 -10.04 26.58
CA ASP A 88 7.56 -11.26 27.33
C ASP A 88 8.34 -12.25 26.47
N LYS A 89 9.66 -12.23 26.64
CA LYS A 89 10.59 -13.04 25.84
C LYS A 89 10.56 -14.50 26.24
N ILE A 90 10.40 -14.77 27.55
CA ILE A 90 10.49 -16.11 28.11
C ILE A 90 9.20 -16.85 27.81
N GLY A 91 8.03 -16.25 28.07
CA GLY A 91 6.74 -16.86 27.76
C GLY A 91 6.57 -17.14 26.27
N LEU A 92 7.01 -16.23 25.40
CA LEU A 92 7.00 -16.46 23.95
C LEU A 92 7.92 -17.62 23.54
N ALA A 93 9.13 -17.69 24.09
CA ALA A 93 10.08 -18.77 23.78
C ALA A 93 9.54 -20.13 24.22
N THR A 94 8.96 -20.22 25.42
CA THR A 94 8.32 -21.45 25.93
C THR A 94 7.15 -21.86 25.03
N ALA A 95 6.26 -20.92 24.69
CA ALA A 95 5.10 -21.21 23.86
C ALA A 95 5.44 -21.66 22.43
N ILE A 96 6.57 -21.19 21.89
CA ILE A 96 7.09 -21.64 20.59
C ILE A 96 7.68 -23.05 20.73
N SER A 97 8.53 -23.27 21.74
CA SER A 97 9.20 -24.57 21.98
C SER A 97 8.20 -25.73 22.10
N ASP A 98 7.09 -25.50 22.82
CA ASP A 98 6.01 -26.49 22.99
C ASP A 98 5.33 -26.87 21.67
N ARG A 99 5.27 -25.95 20.70
CA ARG A 99 4.51 -26.13 19.45
C ARG A 99 5.37 -26.58 18.27
N THR A 100 6.63 -26.16 18.22
CA THR A 100 7.52 -26.46 17.08
C THR A 100 8.36 -27.71 17.28
N GLY A 101 8.42 -28.26 18.50
CA GLY A 101 9.21 -29.45 18.79
C GLY A 101 10.70 -29.16 18.80
N HIS A 102 11.19 -28.73 19.97
CA HIS A 102 12.59 -28.43 20.30
C HIS A 102 13.19 -27.22 19.53
N PRO A 103 14.09 -26.45 20.17
CA PRO A 103 14.36 -25.04 19.86
C PRO A 103 14.99 -24.77 18.49
#